data_AF-A0A8X6IG76-F1
#
_entry.id   AF-A0A8X6IG76-F1
#
_cell.length_a   1.000
_cell.length_b   1.000
_cell.length_c   1.000
_cell.angle_alpha   90.00
_cell.angle_beta   90.00
_cell.angle_gamma   90.00
#
_symmetry.space_group_name_H-M   'P 1'
#
loop_
_entity.id
_entity.type
_entity.pdbx_description
1 polymer ?
#
loop_
_entity_poly.entity_id
_entity_poly.type
_entity_poly.pdbx_seq_one_letter_code
_entity_poly.pdbx_strand_id
1 'polypeptide(L)'
;MYVDDLITGQDTRDEGLLINLHAKKIMKEAGMGRRKWISNDTTLMSQWTAEGFDPYPINISVRLGTNKTKVLGMAWYILDDCLTLDT
;
A
#
# COMPACT_ATOMS: atom_id res chain seq x y z
N MET A 1 -11.09 3.18 5.78
CA MET A 1 -10.98 1.78 6.24
C MET A 1 -12.25 1.08 5.86
N TYR A 2 -12.15 -0.05 5.16
CA TYR A 2 -13.32 -0.82 4.76
C TYR A 2 -13.03 -2.28 5.08
N VAL A 3 -13.75 -2.79 6.08
CA VAL A 3 -13.60 -4.11 6.69
C VAL A 3 -12.13 -4.40 7.06
N ASP A 4 -11.32 -4.90 6.12
CA ASP A 4 -9.93 -5.30 6.34
C ASP A 4 -8.89 -4.40 5.63
N ASP A 5 -9.32 -3.49 4.75
CA ASP A 5 -8.44 -2.68 3.91
C ASP A 5 -8.24 -1.25 4.46
N LEU A 6 -6.98 -0.79 4.45
CA LEU A 6 -6.57 0.57 4.77
C LEU A 6 -5.95 1.23 3.54
N ILE A 7 -6.52 2.37 3.12
CA ILE A 7 -6.00 3.24 2.07
C ILE A 7 -5.78 4.61 2.68
N THR A 8 -4.62 5.20 2.41
CA THR A 8 -4.24 6.54 2.87
C THR A 8 -3.51 7.27 1.75
N GLY A 9 -3.95 8.49 1.42
CA GLY A 9 -3.17 9.42 0.59
C GLY A 9 -2.45 10.43 1.49
N GLN A 10 -1.29 10.93 1.08
CA GLN A 10 -0.51 11.95 1.78
C GLN A 10 0.03 12.97 0.77
N ASP A 11 0.25 14.20 1.21
CA ASP A 11 0.75 15.28 0.35
C ASP A 11 2.27 15.19 0.17
N THR A 12 2.98 14.62 1.16
CA THR A 12 4.43 14.46 1.13
C THR A 12 4.89 13.01 1.36
N ARG A 13 6.11 12.70 0.91
CA ARG A 13 6.72 11.38 1.10
C ARG A 13 7.03 11.07 2.56
N ASP A 14 7.49 12.06 3.31
CA ASP A 14 7.83 11.89 4.71
C ASP A 14 6.59 11.55 5.54
N GLU A 15 5.47 12.20 5.25
CA GLU A 15 4.17 11.83 5.83
C GLU A 15 3.75 10.42 5.41
N GLY A 16 3.98 10.04 4.15
CA GLY A 16 3.82 8.67 3.65
C GLY A 16 4.61 7.63 4.43
N LEU A 17 5.84 7.96 4.82
CA LEU A 17 6.69 7.10 5.63
C LEU A 17 6.15 6.97 7.06
N LEU A 18 5.79 8.09 7.69
CA LEU A 18 5.26 8.15 9.05
C LEU A 18 3.92 7.43 9.19
N ILE A 19 3.02 7.57 8.21
CA ILE A 19 1.72 6.89 8.27
C ILE A 19 1.89 5.37 8.20
N ASN A 20 2.86 4.85 7.44
CA ASN A 20 3.16 3.43 7.41
C ASN A 20 3.56 2.91 8.80
N LEU A 21 4.45 3.64 9.49
CA LEU A 21 4.92 3.36 10.84
C LEU A 21 3.77 3.34 11.85
N HIS A 22 2.97 4.41 11.85
CA HIS A 22 1.87 4.57 12.79
C HIS A 22 0.79 3.49 12.55
N ALA A 23 0.44 3.23 11.28
CA ALA A 23 -0.51 2.18 10.93
C ALA A 23 -0.02 0.79 11.38
N LYS A 24 1.27 0.47 11.17
CA LYS A 24 1.85 -0.82 11.61
C LYS A 24 1.76 -0.97 13.13
N LYS A 25 2.07 0.10 13.87
CA LYS A 25 2.01 0.10 15.34
C LYS A 25 0.58 -0.11 15.85
N ILE A 26 -0.37 0.69 15.36
CA ILE A 26 -1.79 0.61 15.78
C ILE A 26 -2.38 -0.77 15.46
N MET A 27 -2.14 -1.28 14.25
CA MET A 27 -2.63 -2.61 13.87
C MET A 27 -2.06 -3.70 14.78
N LYS A 28 -0.75 -3.65 15.08
CA LYS A 28 -0.11 -4.61 15.99
C LYS A 28 -0.69 -4.54 17.40
N GLU A 29 -0.91 -3.34 17.94
CA GLU A 29 -1.51 -3.14 19.26
C GLU A 29 -2.96 -3.62 19.32
N ALA A 30 -3.69 -3.53 18.22
CA ALA A 30 -5.04 -4.09 18.08
C ALA A 30 -5.06 -5.62 17.84
N GLY A 31 -3.90 -6.29 17.83
CA GLY A 31 -3.80 -7.72 17.53
C GLY A 31 -4.00 -8.08 16.05
N MET A 32 -3.94 -7.09 15.15
CA MET A 32 -4.10 -7.24 13.71
C MET A 32 -2.74 -7.32 13.00
N GLY A 33 -2.57 -8.32 12.14
CA GLY A 33 -1.38 -8.47 11.31
C GLY A 33 -1.53 -7.80 9.95
N ARG A 34 -0.72 -6.77 9.67
CA ARG A 34 -0.68 -6.14 8.33
C ARG A 34 0.15 -6.99 7.37
N ARG A 35 -0.51 -7.65 6.41
CA ARG A 35 0.13 -8.57 5.45
C ARG A 35 0.59 -7.92 4.15
N LYS A 36 -0.04 -6.81 3.73
CA LYS A 36 0.22 -6.15 2.45
C LYS A 36 0.27 -4.64 2.65
N TRP A 37 1.24 -3.98 2.02
CA TRP A 37 1.31 -2.54 1.92
C TRP A 37 1.95 -2.16 0.57
N ILE A 38 1.33 -1.23 -0.13
CA ILE A 38 1.72 -0.83 -1.49
C ILE A 38 1.49 0.68 -1.67
N SER A 39 2.31 1.32 -2.50
CA SER A 39 2.22 2.72 -2.90
C SER A 39 2.49 2.87 -4.40
N ASN A 40 1.99 3.94 -5.01
CA ASN A 40 2.35 4.36 -6.36
C ASN A 40 3.72 5.08 -6.42
N ASP A 41 4.28 5.47 -5.28
CA ASP A 41 5.63 6.03 -5.19
C ASP A 41 6.68 4.92 -4.99
N THR A 42 7.49 4.68 -6.03
CA THR A 42 8.56 3.66 -6.03
C THR A 42 9.73 4.00 -5.11
N THR A 43 9.96 5.30 -4.86
CA THR A 43 11.00 5.77 -3.93
C THR A 43 10.58 5.44 -2.50
N LEU A 44 9.31 5.70 -2.16
CA LEU A 44 8.75 5.39 -0.86
C LEU A 44 8.76 3.88 -0.59
N MET A 45 8.42 3.05 -1.59
CA MET A 45 8.51 1.59 -1.50
C MET A 45 9.95 1.10 -1.25
N SER A 46 10.94 1.75 -1.86
CA SER A 46 12.36 1.43 -1.68
C SER A 46 12.84 1.81 -0.27
N GLN A 47 12.45 2.99 0.22
CA GLN A 47 12.72 3.43 1.59
C GLN A 47 12.11 2.48 2.62
N TRP A 48 10.85 2.06 2.42
CA TRP A 48 10.21 1.09 3.30
C TRP A 48 10.96 -0.24 3.36
N THR A 49 11.48 -0.70 2.23
CA THR A 49 12.27 -1.92 2.15
C THR A 49 13.60 -1.76 2.91
N ALA A 50 14.27 -0.62 2.75
CA ALA A 50 15.53 -0.32 3.44
C ALA A 50 15.36 -0.23 4.97
N GLU A 51 14.23 0.29 5.45
CA GLU A 51 13.91 0.41 6.88
C GLU A 51 13.35 -0.88 7.51
N GLY A 52 13.26 -1.97 6.74
CA GLY A 52 12.78 -3.26 7.24
C GLY A 52 11.28 -3.31 7.50
N PHE A 53 10.51 -2.42 6.85
CA PHE A 53 9.09 -2.69 6.69
C PHE A 53 8.92 -3.88 5.74
N ASP A 54 7.77 -4.54 5.83
CA ASP A 54 7.34 -5.52 4.84
C ASP A 54 6.42 -4.77 3.84
N PRO A 55 6.93 -3.91 2.94
CA PRO A 55 6.14 -3.56 1.77
C PRO A 55 5.93 -4.85 1.02
N TYR A 56 4.75 -5.07 0.44
CA TYR A 56 4.44 -6.31 -0.24
C TYR A 56 5.50 -6.68 -1.29
N PRO A 57 6.20 -7.84 -1.21
CA PRO A 57 6.91 -8.33 -2.38
C PRO A 57 6.68 -9.84 -2.60
N ILE A 58 7.35 -10.39 -3.61
CA ILE A 58 7.63 -11.80 -3.87
C ILE A 58 6.87 -12.37 -5.09
N ASN A 59 7.56 -12.28 -6.23
CA ASN A 59 7.45 -13.15 -7.41
C ASN A 59 6.35 -12.91 -8.46
N ILE A 60 5.69 -11.76 -8.41
CA ILE A 60 4.98 -11.25 -9.59
C ILE A 60 5.67 -9.95 -9.90
N SER A 61 6.31 -9.86 -11.07
CA SER A 61 6.73 -8.57 -11.59
C SER A 61 5.54 -7.62 -11.43
N VAL A 62 5.67 -6.57 -10.62
CA VAL A 62 4.76 -5.44 -10.69
C VAL A 62 5.01 -4.81 -12.06
N ARG A 63 4.41 -5.42 -13.09
CA ARG A 63 4.32 -4.85 -14.41
C ARG A 63 3.36 -3.70 -14.23
N LEU A 64 3.95 -2.54 -13.99
CA LEU A 64 3.31 -1.23 -14.11
C LEU A 64 2.51 -1.25 -15.43
N GLY A 65 1.18 -1.31 -15.34
CA GLY A 65 0.28 -1.44 -16.49
C GLY A 65 -0.50 -2.76 -16.66
N THR A 66 -0.21 -3.84 -15.90
CA THR A 66 -0.99 -5.10 -16.00
C THR A 66 -1.54 -5.62 -14.68
N ASN A 67 -1.04 -5.15 -13.53
CA ASN A 67 -1.45 -5.70 -12.24
C ASN A 67 -2.61 -4.89 -11.65
N LYS A 68 -3.85 -5.32 -11.91
CA LYS A 68 -5.01 -4.89 -11.12
C LYS A 68 -4.85 -5.42 -9.70
N THR A 69 -4.57 -4.55 -8.74
CA THR A 69 -4.65 -4.91 -7.31
C THR A 69 -6.09 -4.68 -6.87
N LYS A 70 -6.78 -5.74 -6.44
CA LYS A 70 -8.14 -5.62 -5.90
C LYS A 70 -8.06 -4.91 -4.54
N VAL A 71 -8.69 -3.76 -4.46
CA VAL A 71 -8.77 -2.88 -3.29
C VAL A 71 -10.23 -2.53 -3.12
N LEU A 72 -10.90 -2.91 -2.02
CA LEU A 72 -12.32 -2.58 -1.79
C LEU A 72 -13.32 -3.11 -2.83
N GLY A 73 -12.98 -4.18 -3.57
CA GLY A 73 -13.79 -4.60 -4.72
C GLY A 73 -13.62 -3.73 -5.96
N MET A 74 -12.69 -2.76 -5.92
CA MET A 74 -12.26 -1.89 -7.00
C MET A 74 -10.88 -2.33 -7.49
N ALA A 75 -10.54 -1.97 -8.72
CA ALA A 75 -9.20 -2.10 -9.26
C ALA A 75 -8.46 -0.77 -9.12
N TRP A 76 -7.29 -0.80 -8.47
CA TRP A 76 -6.41 0.37 -8.42
C TRP A 76 -5.39 0.32 -9.54
N TYR A 77 -5.39 1.34 -10.39
CA TYR A 77 -4.37 1.58 -11.40
C TYR A 77 -3.29 2.47 -10.80
N ILE A 78 -2.18 1.83 -10.43
CA ILE A 78 -1.07 2.45 -9.69
C ILE A 78 -0.43 3.61 -10.49
N LEU A 79 -0.34 3.49 -11.81
CA LEU A 79 0.30 4.50 -12.68
C LEU A 79 -0.51 5.79 -12.77
N ASP A 80 -1.81 5.65 -12.97
CA ASP A 80 -2.73 6.77 -13.14
C ASP A 80 -3.30 7.27 -11.81
N ASP A 81 -2.89 6.63 -10.71
CA ASP A 81 -3.38 6.81 -9.35
C ASP A 81 -4.91 6.88 -9.26
N CYS A 82 -5.59 5.99 -9.98
CA CYS A 82 -7.05 6.00 -10.07
C CYS A 82 -7.67 4.66 -9.64
N LEU A 83 -8.79 4.75 -8.93
CA LEU A 83 -9.62 3.61 -8.55
C LEU A 83 -10.75 3.46 -9.57
N THR A 84 -10.94 2.25 -10.05
CA THR A 84 -12.01 1.91 -10.99
C THR A 84 -12.86 0.78 -10.44
N LEU A 85 -14.16 0.85 -10.65
CA LEU A 85 -15.06 -0.26 -10.35
C LEU A 85 -14.84 -1.32 -11.45
N ASP A 86 -14.55 -2.57 -11.08
CA ASP A 86 -14.65 -3.67 -12.03
C ASP A 86 -16.15 -3.81 -12.39
N THR A 87 -16.54 -3.37 -13.58
CA THR A 87 -17.86 -3.60 -14.20
C THR A 87 -18.01 -5.03 -14.67
#